data_AF-A0A850I419-F1
#
_entry.id   AF-A0A850I419-F1
#
_cell.length_a   1.000
_cell.length_b   1.000
_cell.length_c   1.000
_cell.angle_alpha   90.00
_cell.angle_beta   90.00
_cell.angle_gamma   90.00
#
_symmetry.space_group_name_H-M   'P 1'
#
loop_
_entity.id
_entity.type
_entity.pdbx_description
1 polymer ?
#
loop_
_entity_poly.entity_id
_entity_poly.type
_entity_poly.pdbx_seq_one_letter_code
_entity_poly.pdbx_strand_id
1 'polypeptide(L)'
;MSKYFRPWNIDQTLLLPPNVQDFVPKGHVSRFMVDLVRESLDLREIMGSYVSGLGQPPFDPRMMVALLLHSYASGLYSSRRIAKACRERNDFVMIVALDAPDFRTIRDFRKRHLKALGALFVQVLKLCETAGLVKLGHVALDGTKIVSAHFTAQAARAAGRGVAWRRGPAGSSERLD
;
A
#
# COMPACT_ATOMS: atom_id res chain seq x y z
N MET A 1 41.19 -7.50 26.56
CA MET A 1 40.90 -7.09 25.17
C MET A 1 40.18 -5.75 25.21
N SER A 2 40.73 -4.71 24.58
CA SER A 2 40.04 -3.42 24.40
C SER A 2 38.86 -3.61 23.44
N LYS A 3 37.68 -3.12 23.79
CA LYS A 3 36.54 -3.07 22.88
C LYS A 3 36.74 -1.92 21.90
N TYR A 4 36.65 -2.20 20.61
CA TYR A 4 36.58 -1.19 19.56
C TYR A 4 35.15 -1.02 19.09
N PHE A 5 34.72 0.23 18.92
CA PHE A 5 33.41 0.57 18.36
C PHE A 5 33.53 0.77 16.84
N ARG A 6 32.42 0.62 16.12
CA ARG A 6 32.36 0.97 14.70
C ARG A 6 32.37 2.51 14.54
N PRO A 7 32.99 3.06 13.48
CA PRO A 7 32.98 4.49 13.23
C PRO A 7 31.55 5.00 12.94
N TRP A 8 31.23 6.20 13.44
CA TRP A 8 29.96 6.88 13.19
C TRP A 8 30.12 7.92 12.08
N ASN A 9 29.79 7.55 10.84
CA ASN A 9 29.98 8.38 9.66
C ASN A 9 28.71 9.18 9.31
N ILE A 10 28.28 10.09 10.18
CA ILE A 10 27.05 10.87 9.96
C ILE A 10 27.16 11.86 8.78
N ASP A 11 28.36 12.37 8.50
CA ASP A 11 28.63 13.32 7.41
C ASP A 11 28.91 12.62 6.06
N GLN A 12 28.68 11.30 5.98
CA GLN A 12 28.87 10.56 4.74
C GLN A 12 27.91 11.06 3.66
N THR A 13 28.48 11.63 2.60
CA THR A 13 27.72 12.02 1.42
C THR A 13 27.35 10.79 0.60
N LEU A 14 26.08 10.68 0.21
CA LEU A 14 25.58 9.65 -0.69
C LEU A 14 25.22 10.29 -2.04
N LEU A 15 25.73 9.74 -3.15
CA LEU A 15 25.07 9.93 -4.45
C LEU A 15 23.74 9.15 -4.39
N LEU A 16 22.65 9.76 -4.83
CA LEU A 16 21.27 9.25 -4.71
C LEU A 16 21.14 7.73 -4.96
N PRO A 17 20.18 7.03 -4.33
CA PRO A 17 19.85 5.67 -4.72
C PRO A 17 19.58 5.58 -6.23
N PRO A 18 20.02 4.51 -6.92
CA PRO A 18 19.80 4.37 -8.36
C PRO A 18 18.33 4.24 -8.72
N ASN A 19 17.47 3.88 -7.76
CA ASN A 19 16.03 3.79 -7.91
C ASN A 19 15.31 4.17 -6.59
N VAL A 20 14.14 4.82 -6.66
CA VAL A 20 13.31 5.13 -5.48
C VAL A 20 12.90 3.88 -4.70
N GLN A 21 12.82 2.72 -5.34
CA GLN A 21 12.56 1.47 -4.64
C GLN A 21 13.66 1.11 -3.64
N ASP A 22 14.90 1.54 -3.87
CA ASP A 22 16.08 1.16 -3.08
C ASP A 22 16.20 1.93 -1.76
N PHE A 23 15.27 2.85 -1.48
CA PHE A 23 15.07 3.38 -0.13
C PHE A 23 14.69 2.29 0.88
N VAL A 24 14.19 1.14 0.42
CA VAL A 24 13.88 -0.03 1.25
C VAL A 24 14.43 -1.33 0.65
N PRO A 25 14.71 -2.36 1.48
CA PRO A 25 15.09 -3.69 0.99
C PRO A 25 14.05 -4.33 0.07
N LYS A 26 14.47 -5.24 -0.80
CA LYS A 26 13.60 -5.93 -1.78
C LYS A 26 12.38 -6.64 -1.16
N GLY A 27 12.53 -7.20 0.04
CA GLY A 27 11.44 -7.89 0.76
C GLY A 27 10.59 -6.99 1.67
N HIS A 28 10.71 -5.67 1.57
CA HIS A 28 9.98 -4.75 2.44
C HIS A 28 8.48 -4.68 2.06
N VAL A 29 7.59 -4.57 3.06
CA VAL A 29 6.12 -4.52 2.87
C VAL A 29 5.68 -3.42 1.91
N SER A 30 6.34 -2.26 1.92
CA SER A 30 5.97 -1.17 1.01
C SER A 30 6.16 -1.53 -0.46
N ARG A 31 7.16 -2.35 -0.82
CA ARG A 31 7.32 -2.83 -2.21
C ARG A 31 6.16 -3.74 -2.58
N PHE A 32 5.80 -4.67 -1.71
CA PHE A 32 4.62 -5.52 -1.88
C PHE A 32 3.33 -4.71 -2.05
N MET A 33 3.13 -3.63 -1.28
CA MET A 33 1.94 -2.77 -1.43
C MET A 33 1.88 -2.10 -2.81
N VAL A 34 3.02 -1.63 -3.33
CA VAL A 34 3.09 -1.04 -4.67
C VAL A 34 2.77 -2.09 -5.74
N ASP A 35 3.37 -3.28 -5.66
CA ASP A 35 3.16 -4.34 -6.63
C ASP A 35 1.70 -4.85 -6.61
N LEU A 36 1.13 -5.03 -5.42
CA LEU A 36 -0.28 -5.40 -5.24
C LEU A 36 -1.21 -4.42 -5.97
N VAL A 37 -0.99 -3.12 -5.81
CA VAL A 37 -1.82 -2.10 -6.45
C VAL A 37 -1.61 -2.05 -7.96
N ARG A 38 -0.37 -2.23 -8.43
CA ARG A 38 -0.05 -2.18 -9.87
C ARG A 38 -0.58 -3.38 -10.63
N GLU A 39 -0.55 -4.56 -10.02
CA GLU A 39 -0.73 -5.82 -10.74
C GLU A 39 -2.04 -6.53 -10.41
N SER A 40 -2.61 -6.30 -9.23
CA SER A 40 -3.74 -7.11 -8.72
C SER A 40 -5.03 -6.34 -8.47
N LEU A 41 -4.97 -5.02 -8.21
CA LEU A 41 -6.17 -4.24 -7.87
C LEU A 41 -6.84 -3.60 -9.09
N ASP A 42 -8.17 -3.71 -9.14
CA ASP A 42 -8.98 -3.04 -10.15
C ASP A 42 -9.32 -1.60 -9.73
N LEU A 43 -8.61 -0.63 -10.30
CA LEU A 43 -8.78 0.79 -10.00
C LEU A 43 -9.68 1.55 -10.99
N ARG A 44 -10.39 0.85 -11.88
CA ARG A 44 -11.18 1.50 -12.95
C ARG A 44 -12.18 2.53 -12.42
N GLU A 45 -12.86 2.25 -11.30
CA GLU A 45 -13.81 3.18 -10.68
C GLU A 45 -13.14 4.47 -10.21
N ILE A 46 -11.97 4.36 -9.57
CA ILE A 46 -11.21 5.51 -9.08
C ILE A 46 -10.67 6.33 -10.25
N MET A 47 -10.07 5.67 -11.25
CA MET A 47 -9.49 6.32 -12.42
C MET A 47 -10.56 7.01 -13.28
N GLY A 48 -11.74 6.39 -13.44
CA GLY A 48 -12.85 6.93 -14.24
C GLY A 48 -13.44 8.25 -13.71
N SER A 49 -13.18 8.60 -12.46
CA SER A 49 -13.64 9.87 -11.87
C SER A 49 -12.86 11.10 -12.36
N TYR A 50 -11.70 10.90 -12.99
CA TYR A 50 -10.81 11.97 -13.46
C TYR A 50 -11.09 12.28 -14.93
N VAL A 51 -12.05 13.18 -15.17
CA VAL A 51 -12.55 13.51 -16.53
C VAL A 51 -11.99 14.84 -17.08
N SER A 52 -11.54 15.76 -16.23
CA SER A 52 -11.04 17.08 -16.65
C SER A 52 -9.52 17.20 -16.49
N GLY A 53 -8.87 17.82 -17.48
CA GLY A 53 -7.43 18.11 -17.50
C GLY A 53 -7.06 19.55 -17.12
N LEU A 54 -7.97 20.29 -16.47
CA LEU A 54 -7.72 21.69 -16.09
C LEU A 54 -7.05 21.76 -14.71
N GLY A 55 -6.02 22.59 -14.61
CA GLY A 55 -5.27 22.83 -13.38
C GLY A 55 -4.05 21.92 -13.20
N GLN A 56 -3.52 21.86 -11.97
CA GLN A 56 -2.39 21.00 -11.64
C GLN A 56 -2.81 19.53 -11.78
N PRO A 57 -2.01 18.69 -12.48
CA PRO A 57 -2.30 17.26 -12.59
C PRO A 57 -2.45 16.62 -11.20
N PRO A 58 -3.45 15.74 -11.00
CA PRO A 58 -3.59 15.02 -9.76
C PRO A 58 -2.45 14.00 -9.61
N PHE A 59 -2.14 13.64 -8.37
CA PHE A 59 -1.32 12.47 -8.09
C PHE A 59 -1.91 11.20 -8.70
N ASP A 60 -1.05 10.28 -9.15
CA ASP A 60 -1.48 9.00 -9.70
C ASP A 60 -2.35 8.25 -8.67
N PRO A 61 -3.60 7.88 -9.01
CA PRO A 61 -4.47 7.15 -8.10
C PRO A 61 -3.88 5.82 -7.60
N ARG A 62 -3.02 5.16 -8.38
CA ARG A 62 -2.30 3.94 -7.96
C ARG A 62 -1.38 4.25 -6.79
N MET A 63 -0.60 5.33 -6.89
CA MET A 63 0.28 5.75 -5.79
C MET A 63 -0.55 6.11 -4.55
N MET A 64 -1.62 6.87 -4.72
CA MET A 64 -2.49 7.27 -3.60
C MET A 64 -3.14 6.06 -2.90
N VAL A 65 -3.55 5.03 -3.64
CA VAL A 65 -4.08 3.78 -3.07
C VAL A 65 -2.98 2.99 -2.35
N ALA A 66 -1.79 2.83 -2.96
CA ALA A 66 -0.66 2.15 -2.33
C ALA A 66 -0.24 2.84 -1.03
N LEU A 67 -0.21 4.18 -1.03
CA LEU A 67 0.04 4.99 0.15
C LEU A 67 -0.97 4.70 1.26
N LEU A 68 -2.27 4.69 0.96
CA LEU A 68 -3.30 4.43 1.96
C LEU A 68 -3.25 3.00 2.51
N LEU A 69 -3.06 2.00 1.64
CA LEU A 69 -2.92 0.60 2.07
C LEU A 69 -1.72 0.42 3.00
N HIS A 70 -0.55 0.93 2.58
CA HIS A 70 0.66 0.87 3.40
C HIS A 70 0.53 1.64 4.71
N SER A 71 -0.15 2.78 4.68
CA SER A 71 -0.45 3.58 5.87
C SER A 71 -1.23 2.78 6.90
N TYR A 72 -2.31 2.12 6.48
CA TYR A 72 -3.16 1.36 7.40
C TYR A 72 -2.48 0.09 7.89
N ALA A 73 -1.73 -0.61 7.02
CA ALA A 73 -0.89 -1.74 7.44
C ALA A 73 0.19 -1.31 8.45
N SER A 74 0.64 -0.06 8.40
CA SER A 74 1.60 0.54 9.34
C SER A 74 0.93 1.20 10.56
N GLY A 75 -0.40 1.09 10.73
CA GLY A 75 -1.15 1.71 11.83
C GLY A 75 -1.25 3.25 11.77
N LEU A 76 -1.04 3.87 10.61
CA LEU A 76 -1.18 5.30 10.38
C LEU A 76 -2.51 5.63 9.70
N TYR A 77 -3.46 6.18 10.45
CA TYR A 77 -4.80 6.51 9.94
C TYR A 77 -5.05 8.00 9.70
N SER A 78 -4.32 8.87 10.40
CA SER A 78 -4.47 10.32 10.29
C SER A 78 -3.77 10.84 9.04
N SER A 79 -4.48 11.56 8.17
CA SER A 79 -3.91 12.15 6.96
C SER A 79 -2.69 13.04 7.25
N ARG A 80 -2.66 13.71 8.41
CA ARG A 80 -1.49 14.52 8.84
C ARG A 80 -0.29 13.64 9.18
N ARG A 81 -0.52 12.52 9.88
CA ARG A 81 0.54 11.56 10.21
C ARG A 81 1.07 10.86 8.96
N ILE A 82 0.20 10.57 8.00
CA ILE A 82 0.59 10.01 6.69
C ILE A 82 1.45 11.04 5.92
N ALA A 83 0.99 12.29 5.79
CA ALA A 83 1.77 13.33 5.12
C ALA A 83 3.16 13.57 5.74
N LYS A 84 3.25 13.49 7.08
CA LYS A 84 4.53 13.54 7.81
C LYS A 84 5.41 12.34 7.46
N ALA A 85 4.84 11.13 7.48
CA ALA A 85 5.56 9.90 7.12
C ALA A 85 6.14 9.94 5.70
N CYS A 86 5.42 10.52 4.73
CA CYS A 86 5.89 10.71 3.35
C CYS A 86 7.18 11.53 3.21
N ARG A 87 7.56 12.28 4.25
CA ARG A 87 8.79 13.11 4.26
C ARG A 87 9.90 12.52 5.10
N GLU A 88 9.57 11.69 6.08
CA GLU A 88 10.51 11.27 7.14
C GLU A 88 10.84 9.78 7.09
N ARG A 89 9.96 8.95 6.50
CA ARG A 89 10.13 7.49 6.51
C ARG A 89 10.41 6.96 5.12
N ASN A 90 11.53 6.27 4.96
CA ASN A 90 11.99 5.72 3.68
C ASN A 90 10.96 4.81 2.99
N ASP A 91 10.16 4.07 3.74
CA ASP A 91 9.12 3.20 3.20
C ASP A 91 7.97 3.98 2.55
N PHE A 92 7.66 5.17 3.06
CA PHE A 92 6.67 6.08 2.45
C PHE A 92 7.30 6.91 1.34
N VAL A 93 8.53 7.41 1.53
CA VAL A 93 9.29 8.14 0.51
C VAL A 93 9.40 7.31 -0.78
N MET A 94 9.62 6.01 -0.64
CA MET A 94 9.62 5.07 -1.77
C MET A 94 8.29 5.05 -2.53
N ILE A 95 7.16 4.95 -1.81
CA ILE A 95 5.82 4.87 -2.41
C ILE A 95 5.48 6.15 -3.16
N VAL A 96 5.76 7.31 -2.55
CA VAL A 96 5.45 8.62 -3.15
C VAL A 96 6.51 9.09 -4.15
N ALA A 97 7.58 8.31 -4.35
CA ALA A 97 8.67 8.60 -5.26
C ALA A 97 9.23 10.03 -5.11
N LEU A 98 9.50 10.45 -3.87
CA LEU A 98 10.00 11.78 -3.50
C LEU A 98 9.01 12.96 -3.71
N ASP A 99 7.81 12.73 -4.24
CA ASP A 99 6.76 13.75 -4.42
C ASP A 99 5.64 13.57 -3.38
N ALA A 100 5.87 14.11 -2.18
CA ALA A 100 5.00 13.85 -1.03
C ALA A 100 3.68 14.66 -1.08
N PRO A 101 2.50 14.01 -1.12
CA PRO A 101 1.22 14.71 -1.06
C PRO A 101 1.00 15.36 0.31
N ASP A 102 0.28 16.49 0.32
CA ASP A 102 -0.11 17.14 1.57
C ASP A 102 -1.29 16.41 2.26
N PHE A 103 -1.55 16.78 3.52
CA PHE A 103 -2.62 16.12 4.28
C PHE A 103 -4.03 16.40 3.69
N ARG A 104 -4.21 17.51 2.98
CA ARG A 104 -5.48 17.88 2.33
C ARG A 104 -5.72 16.98 1.13
N THR A 105 -4.73 16.80 0.27
CA THR A 105 -4.72 15.87 -0.85
C THR A 105 -5.10 14.46 -0.40
N ILE A 106 -4.47 13.96 0.67
CA ILE A 106 -4.77 12.63 1.22
C ILE A 106 -6.22 12.56 1.74
N ARG A 107 -6.67 13.57 2.50
CA ARG A 107 -8.04 13.65 3.01
C ARG A 107 -9.05 13.69 1.88
N ASP A 108 -8.83 14.51 0.88
CA ASP A 108 -9.77 14.76 -0.20
C ASP A 108 -9.85 13.56 -1.15
N PHE A 109 -8.72 12.88 -1.40
CA PHE A 109 -8.69 11.59 -2.09
C PHE A 109 -9.54 10.55 -1.36
N ARG A 110 -9.36 10.40 -0.03
CA ARG A 110 -10.18 9.48 0.78
C ARG A 110 -11.67 9.83 0.72
N LYS A 111 -12.00 11.12 0.84
CA LYS A 111 -13.39 11.58 0.83
C LYS A 111 -14.05 11.31 -0.53
N ARG A 112 -13.34 11.59 -1.62
CA ARG A 112 -13.83 11.38 -2.99
C ARG A 112 -14.07 9.90 -3.29
N HIS A 113 -13.16 9.03 -2.84
CA HIS A 113 -13.10 7.62 -3.27
C HIS A 113 -13.53 6.63 -2.19
N LEU A 114 -14.22 7.09 -1.14
CA LEU A 114 -14.49 6.27 0.06
C LEU A 114 -15.15 4.93 -0.27
N LYS A 115 -16.15 4.93 -1.17
CA LYS A 115 -16.89 3.73 -1.57
C LYS A 115 -15.99 2.75 -2.34
N ALA A 116 -15.29 3.25 -3.36
CA ALA A 116 -14.37 2.46 -4.19
C ALA A 116 -13.22 1.88 -3.35
N LEU A 117 -12.64 2.68 -2.43
CA LEU A 117 -11.63 2.24 -1.49
C LEU A 117 -12.16 1.11 -0.59
N GLY A 118 -13.39 1.22 -0.09
CA GLY A 118 -14.02 0.15 0.69
C GLY A 118 -14.11 -1.17 -0.08
N ALA A 119 -14.51 -1.13 -1.36
CA ALA A 119 -14.54 -2.32 -2.21
C ALA A 119 -13.14 -2.90 -2.46
N LEU A 120 -12.13 -2.05 -2.66
CA LEU A 120 -10.74 -2.47 -2.82
C LEU A 120 -10.20 -3.15 -1.56
N PHE A 121 -10.51 -2.64 -0.37
CA PHE A 121 -10.14 -3.31 0.88
C PHE A 121 -10.69 -4.73 0.94
N VAL A 122 -11.95 -4.93 0.53
CA VAL A 122 -12.53 -6.28 0.46
C VAL A 122 -11.77 -7.18 -0.53
N GLN A 123 -11.32 -6.66 -1.67
CA GLN A 123 -10.49 -7.43 -2.61
C GLN A 123 -9.15 -7.83 -1.98
N VAL A 124 -8.46 -6.91 -1.32
CA VAL A 124 -7.19 -7.18 -0.61
C VAL A 124 -7.40 -8.27 0.44
N LEU A 125 -8.47 -8.19 1.23
CA LEU A 125 -8.78 -9.20 2.25
C LEU A 125 -9.02 -10.58 1.63
N LYS A 126 -9.77 -10.67 0.53
CA LYS A 126 -10.00 -11.93 -0.21
C LYS A 126 -8.71 -12.52 -0.80
N LEU A 127 -7.82 -11.67 -1.32
CA LEU A 127 -6.50 -12.09 -1.80
C LEU A 127 -5.66 -12.65 -0.65
N CYS A 128 -5.69 -12.00 0.52
CA CYS A 128 -5.01 -12.49 1.71
C CYS A 128 -5.59 -13.81 2.24
N GLU A 129 -6.91 -13.99 2.19
CA GLU A 129 -7.58 -15.26 2.54
C GLU A 129 -7.14 -16.40 1.62
N THR A 130 -7.20 -16.16 0.31
CA THR A 130 -6.84 -17.16 -0.73
C THR A 130 -5.38 -17.57 -0.63
N ALA A 131 -4.50 -16.62 -0.27
CA ALA A 131 -3.08 -16.88 -0.05
C ALA A 131 -2.78 -17.53 1.32
N GLY A 132 -3.79 -17.81 2.15
CA GLY A 132 -3.63 -18.38 3.50
C GLY A 132 -2.96 -17.43 4.49
N LEU A 133 -2.89 -16.14 4.18
CA LEU A 133 -2.17 -15.12 4.95
C LEU A 133 -3.02 -14.51 6.09
N VAL A 134 -4.35 -14.68 6.02
CA VAL A 134 -5.30 -14.11 6.97
C VAL A 134 -6.46 -15.10 7.15
N LYS A 135 -6.87 -15.32 8.41
CA LYS A 135 -8.23 -15.80 8.71
C LYS A 135 -9.11 -14.58 8.91
N LEU A 136 -10.08 -14.32 8.03
CA LEU A 136 -11.00 -13.20 8.23
C LEU A 136 -11.86 -13.50 9.47
N GLY A 137 -11.78 -12.62 10.46
CA GLY A 137 -12.62 -12.65 11.66
C GLY A 137 -13.47 -11.39 11.72
N HIS A 138 -14.73 -11.53 12.15
CA HIS A 138 -15.57 -10.38 12.45
C HIS A 138 -15.10 -9.76 13.78
N VAL A 139 -14.60 -8.52 13.73
CA VAL A 139 -14.35 -7.73 14.93
C VAL A 139 -15.18 -6.46 14.83
N ALA A 140 -16.09 -6.28 15.78
CA ALA A 140 -16.86 -5.06 15.89
C ALA A 140 -15.98 -3.97 16.51
N LEU A 141 -15.64 -2.95 15.72
CA LEU A 141 -15.14 -1.67 16.23
C LEU A 141 -16.34 -0.72 16.20
N ASP A 142 -16.73 -0.30 17.40
CA ASP A 142 -17.91 0.46 17.77
C ASP A 142 -18.60 1.21 16.61
N GLY A 143 -19.84 0.79 16.32
CA GLY A 143 -20.74 1.37 15.32
C GLY A 143 -20.62 0.88 13.87
N THR A 144 -19.48 0.30 13.44
CA THR A 144 -19.31 -0.17 12.05
C THR A 144 -18.87 -1.63 12.01
N LYS A 145 -19.76 -2.53 11.58
CA LYS A 145 -19.40 -3.93 11.31
C LYS A 145 -18.43 -3.96 10.13
N ILE A 146 -17.13 -4.10 10.40
CA ILE A 146 -16.10 -4.26 9.37
C ILE A 146 -15.42 -5.60 9.61
N VAL A 147 -15.23 -6.39 8.56
CA VAL A 147 -14.44 -7.62 8.62
C VAL A 147 -12.98 -7.24 8.85
N SER A 148 -12.37 -7.75 9.91
CA SER A 148 -10.99 -7.42 10.26
C SER A 148 -10.04 -8.53 9.80
N ALA A 149 -8.90 -8.13 9.25
CA ALA A 149 -7.75 -8.98 9.00
C ALA A 149 -6.57 -8.55 9.86
N HIS A 150 -5.94 -9.51 10.53
CA HIS A 150 -4.64 -9.30 11.16
C HIS A 150 -3.55 -9.86 10.24
N PHE A 151 -2.70 -8.99 9.68
CA PHE A 151 -1.49 -9.41 8.99
C PHE A 151 -0.50 -9.95 10.04
N THR A 152 -0.21 -11.25 10.03
CA THR A 152 0.83 -11.81 10.89
C THR A 152 2.22 -11.42 10.38
N ALA A 153 3.18 -11.21 11.28
CA ALA A 153 4.56 -10.82 10.91
C ALA A 153 5.30 -11.86 10.03
N GLN A 154 4.78 -13.09 9.91
CA GLN A 154 5.25 -14.11 8.96
C GLN A 154 4.81 -13.83 7.51
N ALA A 155 3.74 -13.07 7.29
CA ALA A 155 3.14 -12.81 5.97
C ALA A 155 4.06 -12.02 5.02
N ALA A 156 4.82 -11.03 5.53
CA ALA A 156 5.78 -10.27 4.72
C ALA A 156 6.96 -11.12 4.22
N ARG A 157 7.38 -12.13 5.02
CA ARG A 157 8.49 -13.04 4.67
C ARG A 157 8.09 -14.15 3.69
N ALA A 158 6.81 -14.52 3.64
CA ALA A 158 6.28 -15.46 2.66
C ALA A 158 5.98 -14.78 1.31
N ALA A 159 5.38 -13.59 1.32
CA ALA A 159 5.05 -12.83 0.10
C ALA A 159 6.30 -12.37 -0.69
N GLY A 160 7.43 -12.10 -0.01
CA GLY A 160 8.71 -11.76 -0.64
C GLY A 160 9.42 -12.92 -1.36
N ARG A 161 8.85 -14.14 -1.33
CA ARG A 161 9.36 -15.32 -2.05
C ARG A 161 8.30 -15.85 -3.00
N GLY A 162 8.10 -15.15 -4.12
CA GLY A 162 7.53 -15.73 -5.34
C GLY A 162 6.07 -16.21 -5.25
N VAL A 163 5.15 -15.39 -4.77
CA VAL A 163 3.72 -15.64 -5.03
C VAL A 163 3.44 -15.26 -6.48
N ALA A 164 3.54 -16.25 -7.38
CA ALA A 164 3.08 -16.12 -8.75
C ALA A 164 1.54 -16.02 -8.76
N TRP A 165 1.03 -14.80 -8.83
CA TRP A 165 -0.40 -14.54 -9.01
C TRP A 165 -0.82 -15.02 -10.41
N ARG A 166 -1.23 -16.29 -10.52
CA ARG A 166 -1.88 -16.77 -11.74
C ARG A 166 -3.21 -16.03 -11.89
N ARG A 167 -3.33 -15.22 -12.95
CA ARG A 167 -4.64 -14.76 -13.44
C ARG A 167 -5.49 -16.00 -13.74
N GLY A 168 -6.55 -16.22 -12.96
CA GLY A 168 -7.61 -17.13 -13.38
C GLY A 168 -8.31 -16.56 -14.62
N PRO A 169 -8.69 -17.40 -15.60
CA PRO A 169 -9.37 -16.92 -16.79
C PRO A 169 -10.76 -16.37 -16.43
N ALA A 170 -11.11 -15.25 -17.04
CA ALA A 170 -12.43 -14.67 -16.97
C ALA A 170 -13.44 -15.58 -17.68
N GLY A 171 -14.55 -15.88 -17.00
CA GLY A 171 -15.82 -16.24 -17.62
C GLY A 171 -15.96 -17.68 -18.12
N SER A 172 -16.76 -18.46 -17.40
CA SER A 172 -17.87 -19.24 -17.98
C SER A 172 -18.72 -19.78 -16.85
N SER A 173 -19.93 -19.23 -16.72
CA SER A 173 -21.02 -19.91 -16.08
C SER A 173 -21.56 -20.93 -17.08
N GLU A 174 -21.50 -22.22 -16.74
CA GLU A 174 -22.42 -23.18 -17.34
C GLU A 174 -22.77 -24.23 -16.30
N ARG A 175 -24.08 -24.28 -16.00
CA ARG A 175 -24.71 -25.38 -15.26
C ARG A 175 -24.69 -26.59 -16.16
N LEU A 176 -24.39 -27.75 -15.59
CA LEU A 176 -25.02 -29.00 -15.99
C LEU A 176 -25.39 -29.76 -14.71
N ASP A 177 -26.55 -30.41 -14.82
CA ASP A 177 -27.38 -30.95 -13.75
C ASP A 177 -26.73 -32.07 -12.91
#